data_AF-A0A0G0YD54-F1
#
_entry.id   AF-A0A0G0YD54-F1
#
_cell.length_a   1.000
_cell.length_b   1.000
_cell.length_c   1.000
_cell.angle_alpha   90.00
_cell.angle_beta   90.00
_cell.angle_gamma   90.00
#
_symmetry.space_group_name_H-M   'P 1'
#
loop_
_entity.id
_entity.type
_entity.pdbx_description
1 polymer ?
#
loop_
_entity_poly.entity_id
_entity_poly.type
_entity_poly.pdbx_seq_one_letter_code
_entity_poly.pdbx_strand_id
1 'polypeptide(L)' 'MRKPESLIEFVKDRPGHDFRYSLSVEKLKRELGWEPEITFEVGMKNTVEWYLDNMDWMKTKLSDLNSYWEKAYYK' A
#
# COMPACT_ATOMS: atom_id res chain seq x y z
N MET A 1 -16.49 2.89 -4.17
CA MET A 1 -15.69 2.58 -2.96
C MET A 1 -16.42 3.04 -1.69
N ARG A 2 -17.43 2.31 -1.24
CA ARG A 2 -18.08 2.58 0.06
C ARG A 2 -18.32 1.26 0.76
N LYS A 3 -17.25 0.71 1.32
CA LYS A 3 -17.31 -0.43 2.24
C LYS A 3 -17.61 0.14 3.64
N PRO A 4 -18.35 -0.59 4.49
CA PRO A 4 -18.64 -0.09 5.83
C PRO A 4 -17.36 -0.11 6.68
N GLU A 5 -17.23 0.88 7.56
CA GLU A 5 -16.11 0.95 8.52
C GLU A 5 -16.12 -0.22 9.51
N SER A 6 -17.25 -0.95 9.63
CA SER A 6 -17.36 -2.17 10.43
C SER A 6 -16.44 -3.30 9.96
N LEU A 7 -15.78 -3.17 8.80
CA LEU A 7 -14.74 -4.11 8.35
C LEU A 7 -13.35 -3.80 8.93
N ILE A 8 -13.19 -2.69 9.67
CA ILE A 8 -11.92 -2.29 10.29
C ILE A 8 -11.80 -2.95 11.66
N GLU A 9 -10.68 -3.66 11.87
CA GLU A 9 -10.30 -4.24 13.16
C GLU A 9 -8.94 -3.69 13.59
N PHE A 10 -8.86 -3.15 14.81
CA PHE A 10 -7.60 -2.71 15.39
C PHE A 10 -6.90 -3.90 16.05
N VAL A 11 -5.73 -4.25 15.51
CA VAL A 11 -4.86 -5.30 16.05
C VAL A 11 -3.65 -4.69 16.76
N LYS A 12 -2.88 -5.52 17.46
CA LYS A 12 -1.65 -5.08 18.12
C LYS A 12 -0.67 -4.47 17.12
N ASP A 13 -0.14 -3.30 17.46
CA ASP A 13 0.84 -2.61 16.62
C ASP A 13 2.16 -3.39 16.49
N ARG A 14 2.85 -3.19 15.37
CA ARG A 14 4.13 -3.86 15.09
C ARG A 14 5.25 -3.17 15.89
N PRO A 15 6.10 -3.93 16.62
CA PRO A 15 7.30 -3.34 17.23
C PRO A 15 8.14 -2.58 16.20
N GLY A 16 8.50 -1.32 16.51
CA GLY A 16 9.26 -0.45 15.60
C GLY A 16 8.45 0.14 14.44
N HIS A 17 7.14 0.33 14.59
CA HIS A 17 6.34 1.11 13.65
C HIS A 17 6.59 2.61 13.88
N ASP A 18 7.33 3.25 12.98
CA ASP A 18 7.55 4.70 13.05
C ASP A 18 6.24 5.46 12.82
N PHE A 19 5.95 6.43 13.70
CA PHE A 19 4.66 7.16 13.71
C PHE A 19 4.43 8.06 12.50
N ARG A 20 5.49 8.62 11.92
CA ARG A 20 5.37 9.61 10.85
C ARG A 20 6.59 9.63 9.95
N TYR A 21 6.35 9.43 8.66
CA TYR A 21 7.27 9.81 7.60
C TYR A 21 6.74 11.02 6.86
N SER A 22 7.64 11.95 6.54
CA SER A 22 7.33 13.14 5.76
C SER A 22 8.57 13.55 4.98
N LEU A 23 8.39 13.89 3.71
CA LEU A 23 9.46 14.36 2.84
C LEU A 23 9.02 15.65 2.14
N SER A 24 9.99 16.53 1.86
CA SER A 24 9.77 17.71 1.02
C SER A 24 10.27 17.42 -0.39
N VAL A 25 9.44 17.75 -1.38
CA VAL A 25 9.75 17.58 -2.81
C VAL A 25 10.10 18.90 -3.51
N GLU A 26 10.22 20.00 -2.75
CA GLU A 26 10.45 21.35 -3.28
C GLU A 26 11.69 21.45 -4.16
N LYS A 27 12.73 20.66 -3.85
CA LYS A 27 13.95 20.61 -4.65
C LYS A 27 13.67 20.05 -6.06
N LEU A 28 12.95 18.93 -6.16
CA LEU A 28 12.60 18.31 -7.43
C LEU A 28 11.72 19.23 -8.27
N LYS A 29 10.74 19.87 -7.64
CA LYS A 29 9.87 20.84 -8.30
C LYS A 29 10.66 22.03 -8.87
N ARG A 30 11.54 22.63 -8.07
CA ARG A 30 12.34 23.79 -8.50
C ARG A 30 13.37 23.45 -9.57
N GLU A 31 14.08 22.33 -9.44
CA GLU A 31 15.24 22.02 -10.28
C GLU A 31 14.89 21.22 -11.53
N LEU A 32 13.81 20.43 -11.47
CA LEU A 32 13.42 19.53 -12.56
C LEU A 32 12.00 19.81 -13.08
N GLY A 33 11.26 20.76 -12.48
CA GLY A 33 9.86 21.00 -12.82
C GLY A 33 8.93 19.83 -12.47
N TRP A 34 9.40 18.91 -11.62
CA TRP A 34 8.64 17.71 -11.29
C TRP A 34 7.45 18.04 -10.38
N GLU A 35 6.28 17.51 -10.74
CA GLU A 35 5.07 17.51 -9.92
C GLU A 35 4.35 16.16 -10.06
N PRO A 36 3.61 15.71 -9.04
CA PRO A 36 2.81 14.49 -9.16
C PRO A 36 1.67 14.70 -10.15
N GLU A 37 1.62 13.89 -11.20
CA GLU A 37 0.53 13.92 -12.19
C GLU A 37 -0.77 13.31 -11.66
N ILE A 38 -0.66 12.45 -10.64
CA ILE A 38 -1.77 11.67 -10.09
C ILE A 38 -1.95 12.02 -8.62
N THR A 39 -3.17 12.46 -8.25
CA THR A 39 -3.51 12.67 -6.84
C THR A 39 -3.67 11.34 -6.11
N PHE A 40 -3.62 11.37 -4.79
CA PHE A 40 -3.80 10.16 -3.97
C PHE A 40 -5.14 9.46 -4.25
N GLU A 41 -6.22 10.21 -4.38
CA GLU A 41 -7.57 9.67 -4.60
C GLU A 41 -7.67 8.94 -5.94
N VAL A 42 -7.10 9.52 -7.00
CA VAL A 42 -7.07 8.91 -8.34
C VAL A 42 -6.16 7.69 -8.34
N GLY A 43 -4.95 7.80 -7.77
CA GLY A 43 -4.00 6.70 -7.68
C GLY A 43 -4.57 5.51 -6.89
N MET A 44 -5.22 5.78 -5.76
CA MET A 44 -5.87 4.75 -4.94
C MET A 44 -7.01 4.07 -5.69
N LYS A 45 -7.83 4.85 -6.42
CA LYS A 45 -8.88 4.30 -7.28
C LYS A 45 -8.33 3.33 -8.32
N ASN A 46 -7.38 3.80 -9.11
CA ASN A 46 -6.77 3.01 -10.19
C ASN A 46 -6.07 1.77 -9.64
N THR A 47 -5.43 1.88 -8.47
CA THR A 47 -4.77 0.74 -7.81
C THR A 47 -5.78 -0.34 -7.46
N VAL A 48 -6.91 0.01 -6.81
CA VAL A 48 -7.95 -0.98 -6.47
C VAL A 48 -8.53 -1.63 -7.74
N GLU A 49 -8.81 -0.84 -8.78
CA GLU A 49 -9.30 -1.35 -10.07
C GLU A 49 -8.30 -2.35 -10.67
N TRP A 50 -7.01 -2.01 -10.67
CA TRP A 50 -5.96 -2.91 -11.14
C TRP A 50 -5.95 -4.25 -10.38
N TYR A 51 -6.09 -4.25 -9.05
CA TYR A 51 -6.15 -5.51 -8.28
C TYR A 51 -7.37 -6.37 -8.64
N LEU A 52 -8.53 -5.74 -8.88
CA LEU A 52 -9.75 -6.45 -9.28
C LEU A 52 -9.61 -7.07 -10.68
N ASP A 53 -8.92 -6.38 -11.59
CA ASP A 53 -8.67 -6.87 -12.95
C ASP A 53 -7.54 -7.91 -13.01
N ASN A 54 -6.68 -7.97 -12.00
CA ASN A 54 -5.49 -8.83 -11.93
C ASN A 54 -5.55 -9.86 -10.79
N MET A 55 -6.74 -10.38 -10.51
CA MET A 55 -6.97 -11.29 -9.38
C MET A 55 -6.13 -12.58 -9.42
N ASP A 56 -5.85 -13.14 -10.59
CA ASP A 56 -5.05 -14.36 -10.72
C ASP A 56 -3.56 -14.12 -10.39
N TRP A 57 -3.04 -12.95 -10.79
CA TRP A 57 -1.72 -12.51 -10.37
C TRP A 57 -1.66 -12.37 -8.85
N MET A 58 -2.65 -11.70 -8.24
CA MET A 58 -2.70 -11.50 -6.80
C MET A 58 -2.73 -12.82 -6.03
N LYS A 59 -3.58 -13.77 -6.45
CA LYS A 59 -3.66 -15.11 -5.83
C LYS A 59 -2.33 -15.86 -5.89
N THR A 60 -1.63 -15.78 -7.02
CA THR A 60 -0.30 -16.39 -7.18
C THR A 60 0.70 -15.78 -6.22
N LYS A 61 0.75 -14.44 -6.14
CA LYS A 61 1.64 -13.74 -5.20
C LYS A 61 1.35 -14.05 -3.74
N LEU A 62 0.08 -14.18 -3.35
CA LEU A 62 -0.29 -14.53 -1.99
C LEU A 62 0.23 -15.92 -1.61
N SER A 63 0.13 -16.89 -2.53
CA SER A 63 0.67 -18.24 -2.32
C SER A 63 2.19 -18.22 -2.09
N ASP A 64 2.94 -17.47 -2.91
CA ASP A 64 4.39 -17.34 -2.74
C ASP A 64 4.75 -16.79 -1.35
N LEU A 65 4.05 -15.73 -0.97
CA LEU A 65 4.31 -14.99 0.26
C LEU A 65 4.00 -15.82 1.50
N ASN A 66 2.92 -16.60 1.51
CA ASN A 66 2.57 -17.44 2.67
C ASN A 66 3.76 -18.28 3.15
N SER A 67 4.48 -18.91 2.22
CA SER A 67 5.68 -19.70 2.56
C SER A 67 6.81 -18.89 3.20
N TYR A 68 6.92 -17.61 2.85
CA TYR A 68 7.88 -16.67 3.42
C TYR A 68 7.45 -16.19 4.80
N TRP A 69 6.19 -15.78 4.95
CA TRP A 69 5.65 -15.26 6.21
C TRP A 69 5.62 -16.33 7.30
N GLU A 70 5.32 -17.58 6.95
CA GLU A 70 5.48 -18.72 7.87
C GLU A 70 6.90 -18.74 8.45
N LYS A 71 7.94 -18.72 7.62
CA LYS A 71 9.33 -18.73 8.11
C LYS A 71 9.73 -17.50 8.91
N ALA A 72 9.21 -16.33 8.52
CA ALA A 72 9.61 -15.05 9.10
C ALA A 72 8.92 -14.76 10.44
N TYR A 73 7.69 -15.23 10.64
CA TYR A 73 6.86 -14.85 11.79
C TYR A 73 6.33 -16.04 12.61
N TYR A 74 6.31 -17.25 12.04
CA TYR A 74 5.82 -18.45 12.71
C TYR A 74 6.96 -19.47 12.82
N LYS A 75 7.69 -19.40 13.94
CA LYS A 75 8.55 -20.48 14.43
C LYS A 75 7.80 -21.32 15.45
#